data_AF-A0A815C2Q8-F1
#
_entry.id   AF-A0A815C2Q8-F1
#
_cell.length_a   1.000
_cell.length_b   1.000
_cell.length_c   1.000
_cell.angle_alpha   90.00
_cell.angle_beta   90.00
_cell.angle_gamma   90.00
#
_symmetry.space_group_name_H-M   'P 1'
#
loop_
_entity.id
_entity.type
_entity.pdbx_description
1 polymer ?
#
loop_
_entity_poly.entity_id
_entity_poly.type
_entity_poly.pdbx_seq_one_letter_code
_entity_poly.pdbx_strand_id
1 'polypeptide(L)'
;MDKNTKFEYLPNEIFFEIFDHLDAFEIFTGFTLLNKRMSSILQLIPLHLVISSNYSRRQVNFISSHLTFHAQQVISIQIYDKINKIIDYIYQITILFNSDLCI
;
A
#
# COMPACT_ATOMS: atom_id res chain seq x y z
N MET A 1 -15.50 14.02 -29.19
CA MET A 1 -15.16 13.12 -28.07
C MET A 1 -14.28 13.92 -27.14
N ASP A 2 -14.84 14.30 -25.99
CA ASP A 2 -14.30 15.36 -25.14
C ASP A 2 -12.98 14.92 -24.49
N LYS A 3 -11.93 15.73 -24.59
CA LYS A 3 -10.59 15.39 -24.06
C LYS A 3 -10.51 15.52 -22.52
N ASN A 4 -11.59 15.94 -21.88
CA ASN A 4 -11.65 16.35 -20.47
C ASN A 4 -12.16 15.28 -19.49
N THR A 5 -12.41 14.04 -19.92
CA THR A 5 -12.91 12.96 -19.05
C THR A 5 -11.87 11.87 -18.80
N LYS A 6 -10.57 12.20 -18.76
CA LYS A 6 -9.56 11.21 -18.34
C LYS A 6 -9.41 11.26 -16.84
N PHE A 7 -9.55 10.10 -16.21
CA PHE A 7 -9.33 9.89 -14.78
C PHE A 7 -8.04 10.56 -14.28
N GLU A 8 -6.96 10.48 -15.07
CA GLU A 8 -5.65 11.07 -14.78
C GLU A 8 -5.63 12.60 -14.64
N TYR A 9 -6.67 13.31 -15.09
CA TYR A 9 -6.78 14.77 -14.97
C TYR A 9 -7.61 15.22 -13.75
N LEU A 10 -8.17 14.29 -12.97
CA LEU A 10 -8.85 14.65 -11.72
C LEU A 10 -7.88 15.38 -10.78
N PRO A 11 -8.36 16.26 -9.89
CA PRO A 11 -7.53 16.90 -8.86
C PRO A 11 -6.91 15.87 -7.89
N ASN A 12 -5.79 16.22 -7.25
CA ASN A 12 -5.11 15.33 -6.29
C ASN A 12 -6.01 14.97 -5.10
N GLU A 13 -6.85 15.91 -4.69
CA GLU A 13 -7.80 15.80 -3.57
C GLU A 13 -8.79 14.66 -3.79
N ILE A 14 -9.24 14.46 -5.04
CA ILE A 14 -10.13 13.35 -5.38
C ILE A 14 -9.42 12.01 -5.23
N PHE A 15 -8.13 11.95 -5.58
CA PHE A 15 -7.35 10.72 -5.38
C PHE A 15 -7.10 10.44 -3.91
N PHE A 16 -6.82 11.47 -3.10
CA PHE A 16 -6.69 11.31 -1.65
C PHE A 16 -7.97 10.73 -1.03
N GLU A 17 -9.13 11.29 -1.37
CA GLU A 17 -10.43 10.77 -0.90
C GLU A 17 -10.67 9.32 -1.34
N ILE A 18 -10.33 8.97 -2.60
CA ILE A 18 -10.46 7.59 -3.08
C ILE A 18 -9.54 6.65 -2.29
N PHE A 19 -8.28 7.05 -2.07
CA PHE A 19 -7.29 6.21 -1.42
C PHE A 19 -7.54 6.04 0.08
N ASP A 20 -8.22 6.98 0.74
CA ASP A 20 -8.67 6.83 2.14
C ASP A 20 -9.68 5.67 2.33
N HIS A 21 -10.32 5.24 1.25
CA HIS A 21 -11.28 4.12 1.26
C HIS A 21 -10.70 2.79 0.78
N LEU A 22 -9.44 2.76 0.34
CA LEU A 22 -8.80 1.57 -0.20
C LEU A 22 -7.72 1.07 0.74
N ASP A 23 -7.54 -0.25 0.78
CA ASP A 23 -6.39 -0.81 1.46
C ASP A 23 -5.11 -0.71 0.60
N ALA A 24 -3.96 -0.87 1.26
CA ALA A 24 -2.65 -0.77 0.61
C ALA A 24 -2.48 -1.80 -0.52
N PHE A 25 -3.09 -2.99 -0.44
CA PHE A 25 -3.00 -4.00 -1.49
C PHE A 25 -3.78 -3.58 -2.74
N GLU A 26 -4.99 -3.05 -2.56
CA GLU A 26 -5.82 -2.50 -3.64
C GLU A 26 -5.12 -1.32 -4.32
N ILE A 27 -4.57 -0.42 -3.50
CA ILE A 27 -3.78 0.73 -3.98
C ILE A 27 -2.60 0.25 -4.82
N PHE A 28 -1.79 -0.69 -4.31
CA PHE A 28 -0.60 -1.12 -5.02
C PHE A 28 -0.90 -1.88 -6.31
N THR A 29 -1.95 -2.69 -6.29
CA THR A 29 -2.36 -3.47 -7.45
C THR A 29 -2.96 -2.57 -8.54
N GLY A 30 -3.73 -1.55 -8.15
CA GLY A 30 -4.45 -0.69 -9.10
C GLY A 30 -3.66 0.51 -9.59
N PHE A 31 -2.80 1.11 -8.75
CA PHE A 31 -2.35 2.49 -8.98
C PHE A 31 -0.83 2.68 -9.07
N THR A 32 -0.01 1.78 -8.51
CA THR A 32 1.45 1.94 -8.49
C THR A 32 2.07 2.10 -9.89
N LEU A 33 1.54 1.37 -10.87
CA LEU A 33 2.10 1.33 -12.24
C LEU A 33 1.36 2.21 -13.25
N LEU A 34 0.38 3.02 -12.82
CA LEU A 34 -0.41 3.83 -13.75
C LEU A 34 0.43 4.91 -14.42
N ASN A 35 0.99 5.83 -13.62
CA ASN A 35 1.85 6.90 -14.12
C ASN A 35 2.65 7.54 -12.96
N LYS A 36 3.61 8.39 -13.32
CA LYS A 36 4.47 9.09 -12.35
C LYS A 36 3.69 9.95 -11.35
N ARG A 37 2.59 10.59 -11.78
CA ARG A 37 1.77 11.42 -10.89
C ARG A 37 1.14 10.57 -9.79
N MET A 38 0.54 9.43 -10.15
CA MET A 38 -0.01 8.50 -9.16
C MET A 38 1.06 8.01 -8.21
N SER A 39 2.23 7.59 -8.72
CA SER A 39 3.35 7.17 -7.88
C SER A 39 3.77 8.25 -6.87
N SER A 40 3.81 9.53 -7.28
CA SER A 40 4.08 10.64 -6.36
C SER A 40 2.97 10.87 -5.33
N ILE A 41 1.69 10.77 -5.72
CA ILE A 41 0.55 10.91 -4.80
C ILE A 41 0.58 9.79 -3.75
N LEU A 42 0.85 8.56 -4.18
CA LEU A 42 0.95 7.40 -3.30
C LEU A 42 2.10 7.51 -2.29
N GLN A 43 3.08 8.39 -2.50
CA GLN A 43 4.14 8.69 -1.53
C GLN A 43 3.74 9.73 -0.48
N LEU A 44 2.57 10.38 -0.61
CA LEU A 44 2.12 11.44 0.30
C LEU A 44 0.99 11.01 1.24
N ILE A 45 0.35 9.88 0.99
CA ILE A 45 -0.81 9.42 1.78
C ILE A 45 -0.41 8.45 2.90
N PRO A 46 -1.14 8.40 4.03
CA PRO A 46 -1.07 7.26 4.92
C PRO A 46 -1.60 6.01 4.21
N LEU A 47 -1.04 4.84 4.51
CA LEU A 47 -1.49 3.58 3.94
C LEU A 47 -2.18 2.73 5.01
N HIS A 48 -3.37 2.25 4.68
CA HIS A 48 -4.12 1.33 5.53
C HIS A 48 -3.88 -0.10 5.03
N LEU A 49 -3.11 -0.89 5.78
CA LEU A 49 -2.88 -2.29 5.45
C LEU A 49 -3.83 -3.19 6.23
N VAL A 50 -4.69 -3.89 5.52
CA VAL A 50 -5.52 -4.96 6.09
C VAL A 50 -4.84 -6.29 5.83
N ILE A 51 -4.51 -7.03 6.89
CA ILE A 51 -3.96 -8.39 6.80
C ILE A 51 -5.02 -9.37 7.29
N SER A 52 -5.55 -10.16 6.35
CA SER A 52 -6.45 -11.28 6.63
C SER A 52 -5.73 -12.61 6.47
N SER A 53 -6.17 -13.66 7.17
CA SER A 53 -5.68 -15.04 7.00
C SER A 53 -5.86 -15.59 5.59
N ASN A 54 -6.70 -14.96 4.77
CA ASN A 54 -6.90 -15.31 3.37
C ASN A 54 -5.77 -14.78 2.47
N TYR A 55 -4.86 -13.95 2.97
CA TYR A 55 -3.75 -13.45 2.17
C TYR A 55 -2.78 -14.59 1.86
N SER A 56 -2.59 -14.86 0.57
CA SER A 56 -1.55 -15.77 0.13
C SER A 56 -0.17 -15.18 0.41
N ARG A 57 0.84 -16.06 0.58
CA ARG A 57 2.24 -15.64 0.72
C ARG A 57 2.71 -14.71 -0.42
N ARG A 58 2.16 -14.89 -1.64
CA ARG A 58 2.49 -14.03 -2.78
C ARG A 58 1.97 -12.60 -2.60
N GLN A 59 0.74 -12.44 -2.10
CA GLN A 59 0.16 -11.12 -1.81
C GLN A 59 0.96 -10.42 -0.72
N VAL A 60 1.33 -11.14 0.34
CA VAL A 60 2.17 -10.59 1.39
C VAL A 60 3.52 -10.13 0.83
N ASN A 61 4.22 -10.98 0.08
CA ASN A 61 5.50 -10.60 -0.51
C ASN A 61 5.38 -9.37 -1.43
N PHE A 62 4.29 -9.31 -2.22
CA PHE A 62 4.02 -8.18 -3.10
C PHE A 62 3.80 -6.88 -2.31
N ILE A 63 3.00 -6.90 -1.25
CA ILE A 63 2.77 -5.73 -0.40
C ILE A 63 4.06 -5.31 0.27
N SER A 64 4.77 -6.25 0.88
CA SER A 64 6.02 -5.98 1.59
C SER A 64 7.06 -5.34 0.67
N SER A 65 7.18 -5.80 -0.58
CA SER A 65 8.11 -5.20 -1.55
C SER A 65 7.72 -3.79 -1.97
N HIS A 66 6.45 -3.40 -1.84
CA HIS A 66 6.01 -2.04 -2.14
C HIS A 66 6.13 -1.13 -0.92
N LEU A 67 5.77 -1.61 0.28
CA LEU A 67 5.86 -0.83 1.51
C LEU A 67 7.27 -0.32 1.80
N THR A 68 8.33 -1.05 1.43
CA THR A 68 9.71 -0.57 1.56
C THR A 68 9.98 0.70 0.74
N PHE A 69 9.37 0.85 -0.44
CA PHE A 69 9.45 2.08 -1.24
C PHE A 69 8.60 3.22 -0.69
N HIS A 70 7.67 2.90 0.22
CA HIS A 70 6.75 3.84 0.88
C HIS A 70 7.10 4.04 2.37
N ALA A 71 8.31 3.64 2.80
CA ALA A 71 8.72 3.46 4.20
C ALA A 71 8.67 4.71 5.12
N GLN A 72 8.38 5.89 4.58
CA GLN A 72 8.20 7.12 5.37
C GLN A 72 6.75 7.34 5.84
N GLN A 73 5.83 6.45 5.47
CA GLN A 73 4.40 6.62 5.72
C GLN A 73 3.93 5.90 6.98
N VAL A 74 2.90 6.48 7.62
CA VAL A 74 2.20 5.81 8.71
C VAL A 74 1.40 4.65 8.12
N ILE A 75 1.73 3.43 8.56
CA ILE A 75 1.01 2.21 8.16
C ILE A 75 0.10 1.80 9.32
N SER A 76 -1.21 1.85 9.09
CA SER A 76 -2.18 1.26 10.01
C SER A 76 -2.39 -0.20 9.65
N ILE A 77 -2.19 -1.11 10.60
CA ILE A 77 -2.35 -2.56 10.36
C ILE A 77 -3.60 -3.05 11.08
N GLN A 78 -4.58 -3.53 10.31
CA GLN A 78 -5.75 -4.19 10.86
C GLN A 78 -5.68 -5.70 10.63
N ILE A 79 -5.86 -6.46 11.71
CA ILE A 79 -5.69 -7.91 11.76
C ILE A 79 -7.02 -8.54 12.17
N TYR A 80 -7.58 -9.40 11.33
CA TYR A 80 -8.89 -10.01 11.57
C TYR A 80 -8.82 -11.47 12.08
N ASP A 81 -7.63 -12.08 12.17
CA ASP A 81 -7.47 -13.52 12.42
C ASP A 81 -6.57 -13.88 13.61
N LYS A 82 -6.57 -15.18 13.99
CA LYS A 82 -5.78 -15.72 15.11
C LYS A 82 -4.30 -15.32 14.99
N ILE A 83 -3.85 -14.51 15.96
CA ILE A 83 -2.54 -13.87 16.13
C ILE A 83 -1.34 -14.74 15.70
N ASN A 84 -1.36 -16.05 15.95
CA ASN A 84 -0.22 -16.94 15.71
C ASN A 84 0.23 -17.06 14.25
N LYS A 85 -0.67 -16.92 13.25
CA LYS A 85 -0.24 -16.88 11.83
C LYS A 85 0.25 -15.50 11.40
N ILE A 86 -0.19 -14.47 12.11
CA ILE A 86 0.13 -13.06 11.80
C ILE A 86 1.48 -12.64 12.38
N ILE A 87 1.92 -13.28 13.48
CA ILE A 87 3.26 -13.07 14.03
C ILE A 87 4.34 -13.33 12.96
N ASP A 88 4.24 -14.41 12.20
CA ASP A 88 5.20 -14.70 11.11
C ASP A 88 5.19 -13.60 10.03
N TYR A 89 4.03 -13.01 9.74
CA TYR A 89 3.89 -11.92 8.78
C TYR A 89 4.44 -10.59 9.31
N ILE A 90 4.15 -10.26 10.57
CA ILE A 90 4.72 -9.07 11.23
C ILE A 90 6.24 -9.21 11.33
N TYR A 91 6.77 -10.39 11.64
CA TYR A 91 8.22 -10.63 11.63
C TYR A 91 8.82 -10.42 10.24
N GLN A 92 8.20 -10.92 9.17
CA GLN A 92 8.68 -10.70 7.81
C GLN A 92 8.68 -9.21 7.42
N ILE A 93 7.61 -8.49 7.77
CA ILE A 93 7.50 -7.04 7.52
C ILE A 93 8.53 -6.26 8.35
N THR A 94 8.66 -6.57 9.65
CA THR A 94 9.58 -5.90 10.57
C THR A 94 11.06 -6.17 10.24
N ILE A 95 11.40 -7.38 9.77
CA ILE A 95 12.76 -7.69 9.31
C ILE A 95 13.13 -6.85 8.09
N LEU A 96 12.21 -6.68 7.13
CA LEU A 96 12.44 -5.86 5.94
C LEU A 96 12.70 -4.39 6.30
N PHE A 97 11.90 -3.81 7.21
CA PHE A 97 12.12 -2.43 7.67
C PHE A 97 13.43 -2.25 8.45
N ASN A 98 13.90 -3.26 9.19
CA ASN A 98 15.16 -3.17 9.93
C ASN A 98 16.41 -3.47 9.09
N SER A 99 16.30 -4.26 8.00
CA SER A 99 17.43 -4.50 7.09
C SER A 99 17.77 -3.27 6.25
N ASP A 100 16.80 -2.42 5.93
CA ASP A 100 16.99 -1.21 5.14
C ASP A 100 17.50 -0.01 5.99
N LEU A 101 17.50 -0.13 7.33
CA LEU A 101 18.09 0.84 8.27
C LEU A 101 19.59 0.60 8.55
N CYS A 102 20.19 -0.41 7.92
CA CYS A 102 21.59 -0.80 8.10
C CYS A 102 22.54 -0.39 6.95
N ILE A 103 22.16 0.57 6.10
CA ILE A 103 23.04 1.15 5.06
C ILE A 103 23.24 2.64 5.30
#